data_AF-A0A926EPA7-F1
#
_entry.id   AF-A0A926EPA7-F1
#
_cell.length_a   1.000
_cell.length_b   1.000
_cell.length_c   1.000
_cell.angle_alpha   90.00
_cell.angle_beta   90.00
_cell.angle_gamma   90.00
#
_symmetry.space_group_name_H-M   'P 1'
#
loop_
_entity.id
_entity.type
_entity.pdbx_description
1 polymer ?
#
loop_
_entity_poly.entity_id
_entity_poly.type
_entity_poly.pdbx_seq_one_letter_code
_entity_poly.pdbx_strand_id
1 'polypeptide(L)' 'MNHKLILSIFVVLLLLAIIPFSFTASPEPYIFGWLPLPLLYWWSLMVINLIFVLWVAKKFTESAKEEKK' A
#
# COMPACT_ATOMS: atom_id res chain seq x y z
N MET A 1 7.95 -19.21 1.66
CA MET A 1 7.32 -17.90 1.39
C MET A 1 6.26 -18.03 0.30
N ASN A 2 5.01 -17.63 0.55
CA ASN A 2 3.96 -17.77 -0.47
C ASN A 2 4.02 -16.59 -1.46
N HIS A 3 4.94 -16.69 -2.43
CA HIS A 3 5.21 -15.66 -3.45
C HIS A 3 3.94 -15.15 -4.15
N LYS A 4 2.93 -16.02 -4.31
CA LYS A 4 1.62 -15.66 -4.88
C LYS A 4 0.86 -14.62 -4.04
N LEU A 5 0.97 -14.67 -2.70
CA LEU A 5 0.31 -13.69 -1.84
C LEU A 5 0.98 -12.32 -1.92
N ILE A 6 2.32 -12.27 -1.91
CA ILE A 6 3.09 -11.02 -2.04
C ILE A 6 2.78 -10.37 -3.39
N LEU A 7 2.81 -11.16 -4.46
CA LEU A 7 2.48 -10.69 -5.81
C LEU A 7 1.04 -10.16 -5.89
N SER A 8 0.08 -10.90 -5.31
CA SER A 8 -1.34 -10.49 -5.31
C SER A 8 -1.54 -9.14 -4.61
N ILE A 9 -0.98 -8.97 -3.40
CA ILE A 9 -1.09 -7.71 -2.64
C ILE A 9 -0.40 -6.57 -3.39
N PHE A 10 0.78 -6.82 -3.98
CA PHE A 10 1.49 -5.82 -4.77
C PHE A 10 0.67 -5.37 -6.00
N VAL A 11 0.07 -6.31 -6.73
CA VAL A 11 -0.77 -5.99 -7.90
C VAL A 11 -1.98 -5.14 -7.49
N VAL A 12 -2.63 -5.46 -6.37
CA VAL A 12 -3.75 -4.66 -5.86
C VAL A 12 -3.31 -3.25 -5.50
N LEU A 13 -2.19 -3.10 -4.77
CA LEU A 13 -1.64 -1.79 -4.43
C LEU A 13 -1.25 -0.97 -5.66
N LEU A 14 -0.66 -1.63 -6.66
CA LEU A 14 -0.30 -1.00 -7.93
C LEU A 14 -1.52 -0.52 -8.70
N LEU A 15 -2.58 -1.33 -8.78
CA LEU A 15 -3.83 -0.94 -9.43
C LEU A 15 -4.50 0.23 -8.71
N LEU A 16 -4.54 0.21 -7.38
CA LEU A 16 -5.06 1.32 -6.58
C LEU A 16 -4.26 2.62 -6.81
N ALA A 17 -2.94 2.53 -7.02
CA ALA A 17 -2.11 3.70 -7.30
C ALA A 17 -2.32 4.28 -8.72
N ILE A 18 -2.56 3.43 -9.72
CA ILE A 18 -2.61 3.82 -11.14
C ILE A 18 -4.02 4.23 -11.59
N ILE A 19 -5.07 3.59 -11.05
CA ILE A 19 -6.44 3.85 -11.50
C ILE A 19 -6.83 5.28 -11.11
N PRO A 20 -7.17 6.14 -12.09
CA PRO A 20 -7.64 7.50 -11.82
C PRO A 20 -9.10 7.42 -11.40
N PHE A 21 -9.33 7.17 -10.12
CA PHE A 21 -10.69 7.16 -9.58
C PHE A 21 -11.34 8.54 -9.74
N SER A 22 -12.63 8.58 -10.07
CA SER A 22 -13.36 9.84 -10.28
C SER A 22 -13.31 10.79 -9.07
N PHE A 23 -13.21 10.24 -7.85
CA PHE A 23 -13.09 11.03 -6.63
C PHE A 23 -11.73 11.72 -6.46
N THR A 24 -10.66 11.29 -7.16
CA THR A 24 -9.35 11.93 -7.10
C THR A 24 -9.22 13.12 -8.05
N ALA A 25 -10.21 13.33 -8.92
CA ALA A 25 -10.22 14.42 -9.89
C ALA A 25 -10.56 15.79 -9.26
N SER A 26 -11.29 15.79 -8.15
CA SER A 26 -11.69 17.00 -7.43
C SER A 26 -11.14 17.01 -6.01
N PRO A 27 -10.73 18.17 -5.47
CA PRO A 27 -10.26 18.26 -4.08
C PRO A 27 -11.39 18.05 -3.06
N GLU A 28 -12.64 18.26 -3.47
CA GLU A 28 -13.82 17.98 -2.66
C GLU A 28 -14.20 16.48 -2.73
N PRO A 29 -14.66 15.87 -1.63
CA PRO A 29 -14.99 16.50 -0.35
C PRO A 29 -13.79 16.67 0.59
N TYR A 30 -13.87 17.66 1.49
CA TYR A 30 -12.88 17.85 2.55
C TYR A 30 -13.29 17.08 3.81
N ILE A 31 -12.46 16.15 4.26
CA ILE A 31 -12.59 15.52 5.57
C ILE A 31 -12.00 16.49 6.60
N PHE A 32 -12.74 16.75 7.69
CA PHE A 32 -12.40 17.74 8.72
C PHE A 32 -12.38 19.22 8.25
N GLY A 33 -12.97 19.53 7.10
CA GLY A 33 -13.08 20.91 6.60
C GLY A 33 -11.78 21.51 6.04
N TRP A 34 -10.66 20.77 6.05
CA TRP A 34 -9.39 21.21 5.48
C TRP A 34 -8.63 20.14 4.70
N LEU A 35 -8.90 18.84 4.94
CA LEU A 35 -8.15 17.75 4.32
C LEU A 35 -8.88 17.20 3.09
N PRO A 36 -8.37 17.40 1.86
CA PRO A 36 -8.97 16.82 0.67
C PRO A 36 -9.05 15.29 0.78
N LEU A 37 -10.21 14.70 0.46
CA LEU A 37 -10.36 13.25 0.37
C LEU A 37 -9.30 12.58 -0.53
N PRO A 38 -8.93 13.14 -1.70
CA PRO A 38 -7.86 12.57 -2.52
C PRO A 38 -6.51 12.48 -1.79
N LEU A 39 -6.19 13.50 -0.98
CA LEU A 39 -4.94 13.55 -0.23
C LEU A 39 -4.93 12.52 0.90
N LEU A 40 -6.05 12.37 1.62
CA LEU A 40 -6.20 11.34 2.64
C LEU A 40 -6.09 9.93 2.04
N TYR A 41 -6.72 9.71 0.89
CA TYR A 41 -6.62 8.45 0.15
C TYR A 41 -5.15 8.16 -0.21
N TRP A 42 -4.44 9.15 -0.74
CA TRP A 42 -3.03 9.04 -1.08
C TRP A 42 -2.15 8.72 0.14
N TRP A 43 -2.35 9.41 1.26
CA TRP A 43 -1.61 9.13 2.50
C TRP A 43 -1.88 7.73 3.03
N SER A 44 -3.14 7.30 2.99
CA SER A 44 -3.52 5.94 3.39
C SER A 44 -2.81 4.90 2.52
N LEU A 45 -2.77 5.13 1.20
CA LEU A 45 -2.06 4.26 0.27
C LEU A 45 -0.56 4.19 0.58
N MET A 46 0.08 5.33 0.88
CA MET A 46 1.50 5.39 1.26
C MET A 46 1.80 4.64 2.56
N VAL A 47 0.95 4.79 3.58
CA VAL A 47 1.09 4.07 4.86
C VAL A 47 0.93 2.56 4.65
N ILE A 48 -0.10 2.14 3.91
CA ILE A 48 -0.32 0.72 3.61
C ILE A 48 0.87 0.15 2.81
N ASN A 49 1.36 0.89 1.82
CA ASN A 49 2.52 0.48 1.02
C ASN A 49 3.78 0.32 1.90
N LEU A 50 4.03 1.25 2.82
CA LEU A 50 5.14 1.15 3.76
C LEU A 50 5.03 -0.10 4.64
N ILE A 51 3.84 -0.36 5.21
CA ILE A 51 3.58 -1.56 6.03
C ILE A 51 3.84 -2.83 5.21
N PHE A 52 3.38 -2.85 3.96
CA PHE A 52 3.61 -3.96 3.05
C PHE A 52 5.10 -4.21 2.82
N VAL A 53 5.87 -3.17 2.47
CA VAL A 53 7.32 -3.28 2.25
C VAL A 53 8.05 -3.78 3.50
N LEU A 54 7.73 -3.24 4.68
CA LEU A 54 8.31 -3.68 5.95
C LEU A 54 7.98 -5.14 6.26
N TRP A 55 6.73 -5.55 6.01
CA TRP A 55 6.31 -6.94 6.22
C TRP A 55 7.03 -7.90 5.28
N VAL A 56 7.16 -7.53 4.00
CA VAL A 56 7.91 -8.30 3.00
C VAL A 56 9.37 -8.42 3.42
N ALA A 57 10.02 -7.31 3.78
CA ALA A 57 11.39 -7.30 4.27
C ALA A 57 11.57 -8.20 5.49
N LYS A 58 10.66 -8.11 6.48
CA LYS A 58 10.67 -8.98 7.66
C LYS A 58 10.59 -10.45 7.25
N LYS A 59 9.66 -10.83 6.37
CA LYS A 59 9.52 -12.22 5.89
C LYS A 59 10.76 -12.72 5.18
N PHE A 60 11.40 -11.90 4.35
CA PHE A 60 12.68 -12.25 3.73
C PHE A 60 13.78 -12.48 4.77
N THR A 61 13.90 -11.62 5.79
CA THR A 61 14.91 -11.81 6.84
C THR A 61 14.66 -13.04 7.71
N GLU A 62 13.39 -13.39 7.95
CA GLU A 62 13.01 -14.61 8.69
C GLU A 62 13.39 -15.86 7.89
N SER A 63 13.02 -15.93 6.60
CA SER A 63 13.39 -17.08 5.76
C SER A 63 14.90 -17.23 5.60
N ALA A 64 15.66 -16.14 5.47
CA ALA A 64 17.12 -16.19 5.41
C ALA A 64 17.78 -16.67 6.73
N LYS A 65 17.13 -16.46 7.88
CA LYS A 65 17.60 -16.98 9.18
C LYS A 65 17.30 -18.48 9.33
N GLU A 66 16.14 -18.94 8.83
CA GLU A 66 15.76 -20.35 8.85
C GLU A 66 16.68 -21.21 7.95
N GLU A 67 17.11 -20.71 6.80
CA GLU A 67 18.07 -21.42 5.93
C GLU A 67 19.50 -21.53 6.51
N LYS A 68 19.84 -20.68 7.48
CA LYS A 68 21.17 -20.71 8.14
C LYS A 68 21.22 -21.60 9.39
N LYS A 69 20.11 -22.21 9.79
CA LYS A 69 20.01 -23.06 10.98
C LYS A 69 19.91 -24.53 10.59
#